data_AF-A0A7S0WWF4-F1
#
_entry.id   AF-A0A7S0WWF4-F1
#
_cell.length_a   1.000
_cell.length_b   1.000
_cell.length_c   1.000
_cell.angle_alpha   90.00
_cell.angle_beta   90.00
_cell.angle_gamma   90.00
#
_symmetry.space_group_name_H-M   'P 1'
#
loop_
_entity.id
_entity.type
_entity.pdbx_description
1 polymer ?
#
loop_
_entity_poly.entity_id
_entity_poly.type
_entity_poly.pdbx_seq_one_letter_code
_entity_poly.pdbx_strand_id
1 'polypeptide(L)'
;TMTTVGYGDISAGSVAERTFAILGMIVGGLMLSTIASNIIVLFDEAHMHEKVMKQKMLQVEQWAKDLKLGKPTRVRLLTFFRRQHENPYDQAQLLMQLPFEMRCLIIKNMYADLISKVPFIKDVDNIFRTELCVGLKPLTLMPARYVYLQGERGLDMYLIQSGVVNVIDWMTNQRVGQLSRGAYFGEGGLVGDFRRRETVRSHTMAHLLALPVERMTKLLEHYPEVKMKMTALYEKRIYLYNKYHPITYNYKYLYLTHDNNGEVMSIKYAAPQNSLANVCPNVEVSYFDKYPDRRPPDFQIKNRAARNDSSASLGASRAAEAHAELLQRTEQLEASVASLSEKMDAVLSLLQAKP
;
A
#
# COMPACT_ATOMS: atom_id res chain seq x y z
N THR A 1 -5.33 52.96 40.96
CA THR A 1 -4.55 51.87 41.60
C THR A 1 -4.88 50.48 41.06
N MET A 2 -6.13 50.17 40.70
CA MET A 2 -6.56 48.84 40.23
C MET A 2 -5.84 48.31 38.97
N THR A 3 -5.57 49.16 37.99
CA THR A 3 -4.83 48.82 36.75
C THR A 3 -3.32 49.04 36.90
N THR A 4 -2.81 49.22 38.12
CA THR A 4 -1.39 49.55 38.43
C THR A 4 -0.84 50.85 37.81
N VAL A 5 -1.69 51.70 37.22
CA VAL A 5 -1.26 52.98 36.58
C VAL A 5 -0.79 54.03 37.59
N GLY A 6 -1.53 54.22 38.69
CA GLY A 6 -1.13 55.08 39.81
C GLY A 6 -0.76 56.53 39.44
N TYR A 7 -1.75 57.33 39.02
CA TYR A 7 -1.53 58.72 38.56
C TYR A 7 -0.85 59.66 39.59
N GLY A 8 -0.91 59.34 40.89
CA GLY A 8 -0.17 60.07 41.93
C GLY A 8 -0.76 61.44 42.30
N ASP A 9 -1.92 61.77 41.76
CA ASP A 9 -2.69 62.99 41.98
C ASP A 9 -3.46 62.99 43.32
N ILE A 10 -3.80 61.80 43.85
CA ILE A 10 -4.50 61.62 45.12
C ILE A 10 -3.67 60.70 46.04
N SER A 11 -3.28 61.22 47.21
CA SER A 11 -2.47 60.49 48.20
C SER A 11 -3.23 60.23 49.50
N ALA A 12 -3.10 59.02 50.05
CA ALA A 12 -3.72 58.65 51.32
C ALA A 12 -3.02 59.31 52.52
N GLY A 13 -3.71 60.26 53.15
CA GLY A 13 -3.21 61.03 54.30
C GLY A 13 -3.41 60.27 55.61
N SER A 14 -4.63 59.78 55.86
CA SER A 14 -4.97 59.10 57.11
C SER A 14 -4.53 57.63 57.12
N VAL A 15 -4.33 57.05 58.32
CA VAL A 15 -3.99 55.63 58.48
C VAL A 15 -5.07 54.74 57.85
N ALA A 16 -6.35 55.11 57.99
CA ALA A 16 -7.47 54.39 57.39
C ALA A 16 -7.44 54.41 55.85
N GLU A 17 -7.20 55.58 55.25
CA GLU A 17 -7.05 55.71 53.79
C GLU A 17 -5.87 54.88 53.26
N ARG A 18 -4.76 54.82 54.00
CA ARG A 18 -3.58 54.03 53.62
C ARG A 18 -3.88 52.55 53.64
N THR A 19 -4.56 52.04 54.67
CA THR A 19 -4.97 50.63 54.75
C THR A 19 -5.93 50.26 53.63
N PHE A 20 -6.91 51.10 53.32
CA PHE A 20 -7.83 50.89 52.19
C PHE A 20 -7.10 50.87 50.84
N ALA A 21 -6.18 51.80 50.62
CA ALA A 21 -5.38 51.85 49.39
C ALA A 21 -4.51 50.60 49.22
N ILE A 22 -3.89 50.10 50.30
CA ILE A 22 -3.11 48.86 50.29
C ILE A 22 -3.98 47.65 49.92
N LEU A 23 -5.16 47.51 50.53
CA LEU A 23 -6.10 46.45 50.18
C LEU A 23 -6.55 46.53 48.72
N GLY A 24 -6.86 47.73 48.24
CA GLY A 24 -7.23 47.96 46.83
C GLY A 24 -6.09 47.64 45.86
N MET A 25 -4.83 47.89 46.24
CA MET A 25 -3.66 47.49 45.45
C MET A 25 -3.50 45.97 45.39
N ILE A 26 -3.70 45.28 46.51
CA ILE A 26 -3.64 43.80 46.56
C ILE A 26 -4.73 43.20 45.67
N VAL A 27 -5.98 43.65 45.82
CA VAL A 27 -7.11 43.16 45.02
C VAL A 27 -6.92 43.47 43.54
N GLY A 28 -6.47 44.68 43.19
CA GLY A 28 -6.18 45.07 41.81
C GLY A 28 -5.06 44.23 41.18
N GLY A 29 -3.97 43.99 41.92
CA GLY A 29 -2.86 43.15 41.47
C GLY A 29 -3.29 41.70 41.22
N LEU A 30 -4.11 41.13 42.10
CA LEU A 30 -4.66 39.79 41.92
C LEU A 30 -5.59 39.71 40.69
N MET A 31 -6.46 40.71 40.50
CA MET A 31 -7.37 40.77 39.35
C MET A 31 -6.62 40.89 38.01
N LEU A 32 -5.58 41.72 37.93
CA LEU A 32 -4.76 41.82 36.73
C LEU A 32 -4.02 40.51 36.43
N SER A 33 -3.53 39.83 37.47
CA SER A 33 -2.80 38.57 37.32
C SER A 33 -3.70 37.46 36.77
N THR A 34 -4.95 37.36 37.23
CA THR A 34 -5.90 36.37 36.70
C THR A 34 -6.31 36.67 35.27
N ILE A 35 -6.55 37.94 34.92
CA ILE A 35 -6.86 38.35 33.54
C ILE A 35 -5.68 38.02 32.61
N ALA A 36 -4.46 38.37 33.00
CA ALA A 36 -3.26 38.07 32.21
C ALA A 36 -3.07 36.56 32.02
N SER A 37 -3.27 35.76 33.07
CA SER A 37 -3.20 34.29 33.00
C SER A 37 -4.22 33.72 32.02
N ASN A 38 -5.48 34.17 32.12
CA ASN A 38 -6.55 33.70 31.24
C ASN A 38 -6.27 34.04 29.77
N ILE A 39 -5.71 35.23 29.48
CA ILE A 39 -5.30 35.60 28.12
C ILE A 39 -4.21 34.66 27.60
N ILE A 40 -3.21 34.31 28.41
CA ILE A 40 -2.16 33.38 28.02
C ILE A 40 -2.73 32.00 27.69
N VAL A 41 -3.63 31.47 28.53
CA VAL A 41 -4.26 30.16 28.29
C VAL A 41 -5.07 30.17 27.00
N LEU A 42 -5.90 31.18 26.78
CA LEU A 42 -6.69 31.31 25.55
C LEU A 42 -5.80 31.45 24.30
N PHE A 43 -4.71 32.20 24.41
CA PHE A 43 -3.77 32.38 23.32
C PHE A 43 -3.07 31.07 22.95
N ASP A 44 -2.62 30.31 23.96
CA ASP A 44 -2.04 28.98 23.78
C ASP A 44 -3.06 28.01 23.16
N GLU A 45 -4.30 28.01 23.65
CA GLU A 45 -5.40 27.15 23.18
C GLU A 45 -5.73 27.42 21.70
N ALA A 46 -5.84 28.69 21.31
CA ALA A 46 -6.13 29.09 19.94
C ALA A 46 -5.07 28.58 18.93
N HIS A 47 -3.83 28.40 19.37
CA HIS A 47 -2.71 27.96 18.53
C HIS A 47 -2.26 26.52 18.81
N MET A 48 -3.07 25.72 19.52
CA MET A 48 -2.67 24.35 19.89
C MET A 48 -2.35 23.47 18.69
N HIS A 49 -3.12 23.55 17.61
CA HIS A 49 -2.87 22.74 16.40
C HIS A 49 -1.52 23.07 15.75
N GLU A 50 -1.18 24.36 15.65
CA GLU A 50 0.12 24.79 15.11
C GLU A 50 1.26 24.36 16.04
N LYS A 51 1.08 24.50 17.36
CA LYS A 51 2.05 24.07 18.38
C LYS A 51 2.31 22.57 18.32
N VAL A 52 1.26 21.74 18.26
CA VAL A 52 1.35 20.28 18.13
C VAL A 52 2.05 19.89 16.83
N MET A 53 1.69 20.54 15.72
CA MET A 53 2.31 20.29 14.42
C MET A 53 3.80 20.64 14.45
N LYS A 54 4.15 21.83 14.96
CA LYS A 54 5.54 22.29 15.09
C LYS A 54 6.35 21.35 15.98
N GLN A 55 5.82 20.91 17.11
CA GLN A 55 6.46 19.93 17.99
C GLN A 55 6.71 18.59 17.29
N LYS A 56 5.71 18.05 16.58
CA LYS A 56 5.89 16.79 15.84
C LYS A 56 6.93 16.93 14.73
N MET A 57 6.93 18.05 14.01
CA MET A 57 7.93 18.32 12.96
C MET A 57 9.35 18.40 13.53
N LEU A 58 9.53 19.01 14.71
CA LEU A 58 10.82 19.03 15.41
C LEU A 58 11.28 17.62 15.79
N GLN A 59 10.36 16.78 16.30
CA GLN A 59 10.68 15.38 16.61
C GLN A 59 11.08 14.58 15.36
N VAL A 60 10.35 14.72 14.26
CA VAL A 60 10.68 14.05 12.98
C VAL A 60 12.04 14.54 12.45
N GLU A 61 12.32 15.84 12.57
CA GLU A 61 13.62 16.39 12.15
C GLU A 61 14.77 15.86 13.01
N GLN A 62 14.58 15.79 14.32
CA GLN A 62 15.58 15.22 15.24
C GLN A 62 15.82 13.75 14.93
N TRP A 63 14.76 12.96 14.77
CA TRP A 63 14.86 11.55 14.40
C TRP A 63 15.60 11.35 13.07
N ALA A 64 15.35 12.20 12.08
CA ALA A 64 16.07 12.16 10.81
C ALA A 64 17.57 12.51 10.94
N LYS A 65 17.93 13.40 11.87
CA LYS A 65 19.33 13.74 12.19
C LYS A 65 20.02 12.59 12.93
N ASP A 66 19.34 11.96 13.88
CA ASP A 66 19.86 10.83 14.65
C ASP A 66 20.16 9.63 13.73
N LEU A 67 19.30 9.39 12.73
CA LEU A 67 19.50 8.42 11.66
C LEU A 67 20.55 8.82 10.61
N LYS A 68 21.11 10.03 10.70
CA LYS A 68 22.08 10.61 9.74
C LYS A 68 21.59 10.53 8.29
N LEU A 69 20.30 10.77 8.05
CA LEU A 69 19.72 10.68 6.71
C LEU A 69 20.32 11.72 5.77
N GLY A 70 20.57 11.32 4.52
CA GLY A 70 20.98 12.22 3.46
C GLY A 70 19.95 13.34 3.23
N LYS A 71 20.42 14.52 2.78
CA LYS A 71 19.56 15.68 2.45
C LYS A 71 18.31 15.34 1.62
N PRO A 72 18.39 14.55 0.52
CA PRO A 72 17.21 14.26 -0.29
C PRO A 72 16.15 13.44 0.48
N THR A 73 16.56 12.40 1.20
CA THR A 73 15.66 11.56 2.01
C THR A 73 15.03 12.34 3.15
N ARG A 74 15.81 13.20 3.83
CA ARG A 74 15.30 14.07 4.90
C ARG A 74 14.22 15.03 4.41
N VAL A 75 14.43 15.69 3.26
CA VAL A 75 13.43 16.61 2.67
C VAL A 75 12.14 15.85 2.33
N ARG A 76 12.25 14.63 1.80
CA ARG A 76 11.09 13.79 1.48
C ARG A 76 10.33 13.37 2.73
N LEU A 77 11.02 12.94 3.78
CA LEU A 77 10.43 12.57 5.07
C LEU A 77 9.66 13.75 5.69
N LEU A 78 10.30 14.91 5.78
CA LEU A 78 9.68 16.11 6.35
C LEU A 78 8.49 16.58 5.50
N THR A 79 8.58 16.49 4.18
CA THR A 79 7.46 16.83 3.28
C THR A 79 6.29 15.87 3.44
N PHE A 80 6.56 14.57 3.64
CA PHE A 80 5.53 13.57 3.93
C PHE A 80 4.77 13.90 5.22
N PHE A 81 5.48 14.07 6.34
CA PHE A 81 4.84 14.38 7.63
C PHE A 81 4.16 15.75 7.64
N ARG A 82 4.68 16.71 6.87
CA ARG A 82 4.04 18.02 6.68
C ARG A 82 2.67 17.91 6.01
N ARG A 83 2.55 17.09 4.96
CA ARG A 83 1.30 16.92 4.20
C ARG A 83 0.34 15.89 4.81
N GLN A 84 0.86 14.90 5.53
CA GLN A 84 0.02 13.93 6.26
C GLN A 84 -0.89 14.63 7.28
N HIS A 85 -0.44 15.76 7.82
CA HIS A 85 -1.16 16.59 8.79
C HIS A 85 -2.10 17.62 8.18
N GLU A 86 -2.53 17.47 6.91
CA GLU A 86 -3.67 18.24 6.39
C GLU A 86 -4.96 17.98 7.19
N ASN A 87 -5.07 16.80 7.84
CA ASN A 87 -6.13 16.53 8.80
C ASN A 87 -5.65 16.79 10.24
N PRO A 88 -6.31 17.68 11.00
CA PRO A 88 -5.87 18.09 12.33
C PRO A 88 -6.08 17.02 13.42
N TYR A 89 -6.68 15.89 13.08
CA TYR A 89 -7.05 14.81 14.01
C TYR A 89 -6.62 13.44 13.49
N ASP A 90 -6.19 12.58 14.42
CA ASP A 90 -5.97 11.16 14.15
C ASP A 90 -7.32 10.44 14.07
N GLN A 91 -7.80 10.26 12.84
CA GLN A 91 -9.07 9.60 12.56
C GLN A 91 -9.13 8.18 13.14
N ALA A 92 -8.02 7.42 13.13
CA ALA A 92 -8.01 6.07 13.66
C ALA A 92 -8.19 6.08 15.18
N GLN A 93 -7.51 7.01 15.88
CA GLN A 93 -7.64 7.18 17.32
C GLN A 93 -9.06 7.60 17.73
N LEU A 94 -9.66 8.56 17.02
CA LEU A 94 -11.04 9.00 17.29
C LEU A 94 -12.05 7.87 17.08
N LEU A 95 -11.93 7.10 15.99
CA LEU A 95 -12.80 5.96 15.74
C LEU A 95 -12.69 4.91 16.85
N MET A 96 -11.49 4.69 17.41
CA MET A 96 -11.26 3.73 18.50
C MET A 96 -11.90 4.14 19.83
N GLN A 97 -12.09 5.45 20.07
CA GLN A 97 -12.76 5.96 21.28
C GLN A 97 -14.29 5.81 21.23
N LEU A 98 -14.86 5.62 20.04
CA LEU A 98 -16.30 5.47 19.88
C LEU A 98 -16.76 4.04 20.22
N PRO A 99 -17.98 3.88 20.76
CA PRO A 99 -18.66 2.59 20.83
C PRO A 99 -18.76 1.92 19.46
N PHE A 100 -18.82 0.58 19.46
CA PHE A 100 -18.81 -0.21 18.22
C PHE A 100 -19.90 0.22 17.22
N GLU A 101 -21.14 0.42 17.69
CA GLU A 101 -22.28 0.80 16.83
C GLU A 101 -22.05 2.15 16.14
N MET A 102 -21.60 3.16 16.89
CA MET A 102 -21.29 4.49 16.35
C MET A 102 -20.13 4.44 15.35
N ARG A 103 -19.11 3.64 15.66
CA ARG A 103 -17.95 3.44 14.77
C ARG A 103 -18.40 2.84 13.44
N CYS A 104 -19.20 1.78 13.46
CA CYS A 104 -19.76 1.16 12.25
C CYS A 104 -20.60 2.15 11.43
N LEU A 105 -21.46 2.92 12.09
CA LEU A 105 -22.31 3.92 11.43
C LEU A 105 -21.49 5.01 10.73
N ILE A 106 -20.49 5.57 11.42
CA ILE A 106 -19.63 6.62 10.87
C ILE A 106 -18.82 6.07 9.70
N ILE A 107 -18.14 4.94 9.85
CA ILE A 107 -17.34 4.35 8.78
C ILE A 107 -18.22 4.05 7.55
N LYS A 108 -19.43 3.50 7.77
CA LYS A 108 -20.42 3.28 6.70
C LYS A 108 -20.75 4.57 5.97
N ASN A 109 -21.01 5.65 6.70
CA ASN A 109 -21.34 6.95 6.10
C ASN A 109 -20.15 7.55 5.34
N MET A 110 -18.94 7.46 5.90
CA MET A 110 -17.71 7.97 5.29
C MET A 110 -17.41 7.36 3.92
N TYR A 111 -17.67 6.06 3.76
CA TYR A 111 -17.34 5.32 2.55
C TYR A 111 -18.56 5.00 1.66
N ALA A 112 -19.77 5.45 2.02
CA ALA A 112 -21.00 5.15 1.29
C ALA A 112 -20.91 5.51 -0.20
N ASP A 113 -20.48 6.73 -0.52
CA ASP A 113 -20.30 7.19 -1.91
C ASP A 113 -19.27 6.34 -2.66
N LEU A 114 -18.14 6.02 -2.02
CA LEU A 114 -17.10 5.23 -2.64
C LEU A 114 -17.56 3.80 -2.94
N ILE A 115 -18.18 3.15 -1.96
CA ILE A 115 -18.65 1.77 -2.05
C ILE A 115 -19.74 1.65 -3.13
N SER A 116 -20.62 2.65 -3.26
CA SER A 116 -21.66 2.67 -4.29
C SER A 116 -21.11 2.65 -5.73
N LYS A 117 -19.86 3.11 -5.93
CA LYS A 117 -19.20 3.16 -7.24
C LYS A 117 -18.51 1.85 -7.62
N VAL A 118 -18.29 0.94 -6.66
CA VAL A 118 -17.60 -0.32 -6.91
C VAL A 118 -18.59 -1.36 -7.49
N PRO A 119 -18.41 -1.81 -8.74
CA PRO A 119 -19.44 -2.59 -9.47
C PRO A 119 -19.88 -3.89 -8.78
N PHE A 120 -18.97 -4.62 -8.15
CA PHE A 120 -19.30 -5.87 -7.46
C PHE A 120 -19.92 -5.65 -6.06
N ILE A 121 -19.91 -4.42 -5.54
CA ILE A 121 -20.42 -4.06 -4.19
C ILE A 121 -21.74 -3.28 -4.28
N LYS A 122 -22.09 -2.71 -5.44
CA LYS A 122 -23.25 -1.81 -5.55
C LYS A 122 -24.58 -2.47 -5.13
N ASP A 123 -24.79 -3.75 -5.45
CA ASP A 123 -26.07 -4.44 -5.26
C ASP A 123 -26.07 -5.39 -4.04
N VAL A 124 -25.13 -5.21 -3.11
CA VAL A 124 -25.05 -6.03 -1.90
C VAL A 124 -25.84 -5.43 -0.75
N ASP A 125 -26.22 -6.28 0.19
CA ASP A 125 -27.01 -5.91 1.36
C ASP A 125 -26.21 -5.03 2.35
N ASN A 126 -26.93 -4.43 3.30
CA ASN A 126 -26.33 -3.52 4.27
C ASN A 126 -25.37 -4.20 5.24
N ILE A 127 -25.52 -5.51 5.51
CA ILE A 127 -24.66 -6.24 6.44
C ILE A 127 -23.30 -6.43 5.78
N PHE A 128 -23.25 -6.91 4.54
CA PHE A 128 -22.00 -7.00 3.77
C PHE A 128 -21.26 -5.66 3.70
N ARG A 129 -21.98 -4.57 3.38
CA ARG A 129 -21.37 -3.23 3.30
C ARG A 129 -20.74 -2.80 4.63
N THR A 130 -21.39 -3.12 5.73
CA THR A 130 -20.93 -2.76 7.08
C THR A 130 -19.69 -3.56 7.45
N GLU A 131 -19.70 -4.88 7.23
CA GLU A 131 -18.55 -5.76 7.46
C GLU A 131 -17.35 -5.36 6.61
N LEU A 132 -17.58 -5.06 5.33
CA LEU A 132 -16.58 -4.53 4.43
C LEU A 132 -15.97 -3.23 4.98
N CYS A 133 -16.81 -2.29 5.39
CA CYS A 133 -16.40 -0.98 5.91
C CYS A 133 -15.47 -1.11 7.12
N VAL A 134 -15.79 -1.98 8.08
CA VAL A 134 -14.95 -2.27 9.26
C VAL A 134 -13.62 -2.94 8.85
N GLY A 135 -13.59 -3.54 7.66
CA GLY A 135 -12.44 -4.10 6.96
C GLY A 135 -11.38 -3.12 6.47
N LEU A 136 -11.79 -1.89 6.16
CA LEU A 136 -10.99 -0.96 5.36
C LEU A 136 -9.89 -0.29 6.20
N LYS A 137 -8.66 -0.34 5.67
CA LYS A 137 -7.50 0.34 6.24
C LYS A 137 -7.10 1.53 5.37
N PRO A 138 -7.22 2.78 5.86
CA PRO A 138 -6.77 3.94 5.11
C PRO A 138 -5.26 3.90 4.84
N LEU A 139 -4.87 4.20 3.60
CA LEU A 139 -3.48 4.29 3.14
C LEU A 139 -3.31 5.57 2.32
N THR A 140 -2.39 6.44 2.74
CA THR A 140 -2.08 7.67 2.00
C THR A 140 -0.73 7.55 1.32
N LEU A 141 -0.70 7.79 0.01
CA LEU A 141 0.51 7.74 -0.80
C LEU A 141 0.83 9.11 -1.39
N MET A 142 2.09 9.52 -1.25
CA MET A 142 2.63 10.69 -1.94
C MET A 142 2.75 10.43 -3.44
N PRO A 143 2.78 11.45 -4.30
CA PRO A 143 3.06 11.29 -5.73
C PRO A 143 4.33 10.46 -6.01
N ALA A 144 4.31 9.70 -7.10
CA ALA A 144 5.40 8.85 -7.58
C ALA A 144 5.85 7.73 -6.63
N ARG A 145 4.99 7.28 -5.71
CA ARG A 145 5.22 6.14 -4.83
C ARG A 145 4.54 4.88 -5.37
N TYR A 146 5.26 3.77 -5.37
CA TYR A 146 4.71 2.48 -5.78
C TYR A 146 3.76 1.96 -4.70
N VAL A 147 2.58 1.50 -5.12
CA VAL A 147 1.65 0.74 -4.26
C VAL A 147 2.15 -0.69 -4.12
N TYR A 148 2.47 -1.29 -5.26
CA TYR A 148 3.12 -2.59 -5.39
C TYR A 148 3.78 -2.70 -6.76
N LEU A 149 4.71 -3.63 -6.86
CA LEU A 149 5.41 -3.99 -8.09
C LEU A 149 4.82 -5.28 -8.68
N GLN A 150 4.89 -5.39 -10.00
CA GLN A 150 4.58 -6.64 -10.68
C GLN A 150 5.45 -7.79 -10.15
N GLY A 151 4.84 -8.96 -9.98
CA GLY A 151 5.47 -10.16 -9.43
C GLY A 151 5.46 -10.26 -7.90
N GLU A 152 5.19 -9.16 -7.19
CA GLU A 152 5.01 -9.20 -5.73
C GLU A 152 3.80 -10.05 -5.34
N ARG A 153 3.79 -10.51 -4.07
CA ARG A 153 2.63 -11.21 -3.52
C ARG A 153 1.53 -10.21 -3.16
N GLY A 154 0.35 -10.37 -3.74
CA GLY A 154 -0.84 -9.57 -3.46
C GLY A 154 -1.60 -10.09 -2.24
N LEU A 155 -1.42 -9.44 -1.10
CA LEU A 155 -2.13 -9.74 0.15
C LEU A 155 -3.29 -8.77 0.44
N ASP A 156 -3.40 -7.70 -0.33
CA ASP A 156 -4.43 -6.67 -0.18
C ASP A 156 -4.95 -6.26 -1.55
N MET A 157 -6.24 -5.92 -1.62
CA MET A 157 -6.82 -5.14 -2.71
C MET A 157 -7.01 -3.69 -2.28
N TYR A 158 -7.17 -2.78 -3.23
CA TYR A 158 -7.26 -1.35 -2.96
C TYR A 158 -8.46 -0.70 -3.64
N LEU A 159 -9.18 0.16 -2.90
CA LEU A 159 -10.18 1.07 -3.43
C LEU A 159 -9.61 2.50 -3.46
N ILE A 160 -9.86 3.25 -4.53
CA ILE A 160 -9.37 4.62 -4.66
C ILE A 160 -10.41 5.60 -4.12
N GLN A 161 -10.14 6.18 -2.95
CA GLN A 161 -11.00 7.20 -2.35
C GLN A 161 -10.80 8.56 -3.01
N SER A 162 -9.54 8.94 -3.26
CA SER A 162 -9.20 10.17 -3.99
C SER A 162 -7.78 10.12 -4.55
N GLY A 163 -7.49 11.01 -5.48
CA GLY A 163 -6.25 11.02 -6.24
C GLY A 163 -6.25 10.07 -7.43
N VAL A 164 -5.08 9.91 -8.03
CA VAL A 164 -4.87 9.17 -9.27
C VAL A 164 -3.67 8.26 -9.14
N VAL A 165 -3.82 7.01 -9.59
CA VAL A 165 -2.74 6.03 -9.72
C VAL A 165 -2.58 5.62 -11.19
N ASN A 166 -1.35 5.38 -11.59
CA ASN A 166 -1.00 4.88 -12.91
C ASN A 166 -0.68 3.40 -12.80
N VAL A 167 -1.23 2.63 -13.74
CA VAL A 167 -0.77 1.28 -14.04
C VAL A 167 0.39 1.43 -15.01
N ILE A 168 1.54 0.89 -14.62
CA ILE A 168 2.81 1.03 -15.32
C ILE A 168 3.22 -0.34 -15.84
N ASP A 169 3.57 -0.40 -17.12
CA ASP A 169 4.28 -1.54 -17.66
C ASP A 169 5.71 -1.51 -17.11
N TRP A 170 6.08 -2.60 -16.45
CA TRP A 170 7.37 -2.72 -15.79
C TRP A 170 8.57 -2.68 -16.75
N MET A 171 8.41 -3.13 -18.00
CA MET A 171 9.52 -3.18 -18.97
C MET A 171 9.80 -1.81 -19.56
N THR A 172 8.75 -1.15 -20.04
CA THR A 172 8.87 0.13 -20.72
C THR A 172 8.86 1.30 -19.74
N ASN A 173 8.48 1.05 -18.47
CA ASN A 173 8.17 2.07 -17.46
C ASN A 173 7.12 3.10 -17.97
N GLN A 174 6.36 2.72 -18.99
CA GLN A 174 5.32 3.56 -19.58
C GLN A 174 3.99 3.32 -18.89
N ARG A 175 3.16 4.36 -18.86
CA ARG A 175 1.81 4.28 -18.33
C ARG A 175 0.92 3.52 -19.32
N VAL A 176 0.46 2.33 -18.92
CA VAL A 176 -0.51 1.53 -19.67
C VAL A 176 -1.95 1.80 -19.24
N GLY A 177 -2.16 2.37 -18.06
CA GLY A 177 -3.48 2.70 -17.58
C GLY A 177 -3.46 3.76 -16.48
N GLN A 178 -4.62 4.34 -16.21
CA GLN A 178 -4.81 5.30 -15.14
C GLN A 178 -6.14 5.01 -14.43
N LEU A 179 -6.08 4.97 -13.10
CA LEU A 179 -7.23 4.71 -12.24
C LEU A 179 -7.41 5.90 -11.28
N SER A 180 -8.66 6.30 -11.08
CA SER A 180 -9.04 7.44 -10.24
C SER A 180 -10.17 7.05 -9.28
N ARG A 181 -10.69 8.03 -8.53
CA ARG A 181 -11.73 7.84 -7.52
C ARG A 181 -12.87 6.92 -7.99
N GLY A 182 -13.21 5.93 -7.17
CA GLY A 182 -14.26 4.94 -7.47
C GLY A 182 -13.76 3.67 -8.17
N ALA A 183 -12.55 3.69 -8.74
CA ALA A 183 -11.92 2.48 -9.25
C ALA A 183 -11.28 1.64 -8.13
N TYR A 184 -10.98 0.39 -8.46
CA TYR A 184 -10.32 -0.57 -7.58
C TYR A 184 -9.30 -1.41 -8.36
N PHE A 185 -8.29 -1.89 -7.65
CA PHE A 185 -7.22 -2.70 -8.22
C PHE A 185 -6.63 -3.68 -7.20
N GLY A 186 -5.83 -4.62 -7.68
CA GLY A 186 -5.16 -5.59 -6.84
C GLY A 186 -6.04 -6.73 -6.32
N GLU A 187 -7.19 -6.95 -6.95
CA GLU A 187 -8.18 -7.97 -6.59
C GLU A 187 -7.76 -9.42 -6.90
N GLY A 188 -6.67 -9.64 -7.65
CA GLY A 188 -6.24 -10.97 -8.09
C GLY A 188 -6.05 -11.97 -6.94
N GLY A 189 -5.54 -11.52 -5.80
CA GLY A 189 -5.36 -12.39 -4.62
C GLY A 189 -6.66 -12.99 -4.08
N LEU A 190 -7.81 -12.33 -4.31
CA LEU A 190 -9.11 -12.82 -3.87
C LEU A 190 -9.66 -13.98 -4.71
N VAL A 191 -9.13 -14.16 -5.92
CA VAL A 191 -9.50 -15.26 -6.83
C VAL A 191 -8.40 -16.31 -6.96
N GLY A 192 -7.38 -16.25 -6.10
CA GLY A 192 -6.27 -17.20 -6.08
C GLY A 192 -5.05 -16.79 -6.92
N ASP A 193 -5.11 -15.66 -7.64
CA ASP A 193 -3.94 -15.10 -8.32
C ASP A 193 -3.17 -14.14 -7.40
N PHE A 194 -2.39 -14.74 -6.51
CA PHE A 194 -1.61 -13.99 -5.52
C PHE A 194 -0.41 -13.25 -6.12
N ARG A 195 -0.14 -13.30 -7.43
CA ARG A 195 0.96 -12.56 -8.04
C ARG A 195 0.44 -11.30 -8.71
N ARG A 196 1.02 -10.15 -8.38
CA ARG A 196 0.68 -8.88 -9.04
C ARG A 196 1.03 -8.98 -10.53
N ARG A 197 0.09 -8.70 -11.43
CA ARG A 197 0.29 -8.76 -12.89
C ARG A 197 0.79 -7.45 -13.47
N GLU A 198 0.67 -6.39 -12.71
CA GLU A 198 0.96 -5.03 -13.12
C GLU A 198 1.69 -4.28 -12.00
N THR A 199 2.39 -3.21 -12.36
CA THR A 199 2.97 -2.27 -11.39
C THR A 199 2.03 -1.09 -11.22
N VAL A 200 1.74 -0.70 -9.98
CA VAL A 200 0.88 0.46 -9.70
C VAL A 200 1.66 1.52 -8.95
N ARG A 201 1.63 2.75 -9.45
CA ARG A 201 2.32 3.91 -8.86
C ARG A 201 1.37 5.09 -8.73
N SER A 202 1.40 5.79 -7.60
CA SER A 202 0.65 7.03 -7.43
C SER A 202 1.14 8.10 -8.41
N HIS A 203 0.18 8.81 -9.03
CA HIS A 203 0.46 9.95 -9.88
C HIS A 203 0.32 11.25 -9.09
N THR A 204 -0.75 11.37 -8.31
CA THR A 204 -0.98 12.47 -7.36
C THR A 204 -0.83 11.96 -5.92
N MET A 205 -1.05 12.83 -4.94
CA MET A 205 -1.36 12.34 -3.59
C MET A 205 -2.64 11.51 -3.68
N ALA A 206 -2.58 10.26 -3.24
CA ALA A 206 -3.65 9.28 -3.39
C ALA A 206 -4.05 8.73 -2.03
N HIS A 207 -5.34 8.79 -1.74
CA HIS A 207 -5.93 8.18 -0.56
C HIS A 207 -6.62 6.89 -0.99
N LEU A 208 -6.08 5.78 -0.52
CA LEU A 208 -6.52 4.44 -0.84
C LEU A 208 -7.13 3.79 0.40
N LEU A 209 -8.04 2.86 0.20
CA LEU A 209 -8.51 1.96 1.25
C LEU A 209 -8.03 0.56 0.92
N ALA A 210 -7.10 0.06 1.73
CA ALA A 210 -6.58 -1.30 1.64
C ALA A 210 -7.56 -2.27 2.31
N LEU A 211 -7.87 -3.35 1.62
CA LEU A 211 -8.69 -4.44 2.12
C LEU A 211 -7.89 -5.75 2.07
N PRO A 212 -7.54 -6.33 3.23
CA PRO A 212 -6.80 -7.57 3.29
C PRO A 212 -7.54 -8.73 2.63
N VAL A 213 -6.81 -9.48 1.78
CA VAL A 213 -7.33 -10.66 1.07
C VAL A 213 -7.91 -11.66 2.04
N GLU A 214 -7.20 -11.96 3.13
CA GLU A 214 -7.66 -12.90 4.16
C GLU A 214 -9.03 -12.53 4.75
N ARG A 215 -9.26 -11.24 4.99
CA ARG A 215 -10.51 -10.76 5.58
C ARG A 215 -11.65 -10.80 4.57
N MET A 216 -11.38 -10.35 3.35
CA MET A 216 -12.38 -10.33 2.29
C MET A 216 -12.72 -11.74 1.82
N THR A 217 -11.77 -12.68 1.78
CA THR A 217 -12.04 -14.08 1.44
C THR A 217 -13.03 -14.71 2.44
N LYS A 218 -12.85 -14.50 3.75
CA LYS A 218 -13.80 -14.96 4.78
C LYS A 218 -15.19 -14.34 4.62
N LEU A 219 -15.25 -13.05 4.25
CA LEU A 219 -16.52 -12.40 3.98
C LEU A 219 -17.18 -13.03 2.74
N LEU A 220 -16.43 -13.23 1.65
CA LEU A 220 -16.91 -13.80 0.40
C LEU A 220 -17.34 -15.28 0.50
N GLU A 221 -16.89 -16.03 1.50
CA GLU A 221 -17.41 -17.38 1.80
C GLU A 221 -18.90 -17.38 2.15
N HIS A 222 -19.39 -16.29 2.75
CA HIS A 222 -20.79 -16.12 3.13
C HIS A 222 -21.64 -15.46 2.01
N TYR A 223 -20.99 -14.89 0.99
CA TYR A 223 -21.62 -14.14 -0.10
C TYR A 223 -21.08 -14.61 -1.47
N PRO A 224 -21.36 -15.86 -1.88
CA PRO A 224 -20.82 -16.47 -3.09
C PRO A 224 -21.21 -15.73 -4.38
N GLU A 225 -22.37 -15.08 -4.40
CA GLU A 225 -22.84 -14.26 -5.52
C GLU A 225 -21.94 -13.04 -5.76
N VAL A 226 -21.42 -12.42 -4.69
CA VAL A 226 -20.46 -11.32 -4.77
C VAL A 226 -19.12 -11.83 -5.28
N LYS A 227 -18.67 -12.99 -4.77
CA LYS A 227 -17.44 -13.65 -5.22
C LYS A 227 -17.50 -13.94 -6.72
N MET A 228 -18.60 -14.51 -7.20
CA MET A 228 -18.80 -14.83 -8.62
C MET A 228 -18.77 -13.57 -9.50
N LYS A 229 -19.49 -12.50 -9.12
CA LYS A 229 -19.45 -11.22 -9.84
C LYS A 229 -18.04 -10.65 -9.91
N MET A 230 -17.31 -10.68 -8.80
CA MET A 230 -15.94 -10.20 -8.71
C MET A 230 -14.98 -11.02 -9.58
N THR A 231 -15.08 -12.35 -9.55
CA THR A 231 -14.27 -13.25 -10.40
C THR A 231 -14.53 -12.99 -11.88
N ALA A 232 -15.79 -12.86 -12.29
CA ALA A 232 -16.13 -12.56 -13.68
C ALA A 232 -15.56 -11.20 -14.16
N LEU A 233 -15.60 -10.18 -13.30
CA LEU A 233 -14.99 -8.89 -13.61
C LEU A 233 -13.46 -8.98 -13.74
N TYR A 234 -12.82 -9.79 -12.88
CA TYR A 234 -11.39 -10.02 -12.92
C TYR A 234 -10.95 -10.77 -14.18
N GLU A 235 -11.65 -11.85 -14.55
CA GLU A 235 -11.39 -12.60 -15.78
C GLU A 235 -11.55 -11.72 -17.02
N LYS A 236 -12.60 -10.90 -17.07
CA LYS A 236 -12.79 -9.91 -18.14
C LYS A 236 -11.64 -8.91 -18.20
N ARG A 237 -11.16 -8.43 -17.04
CA ARG A 237 -10.02 -7.51 -16.96
C ARG A 237 -8.74 -8.17 -17.47
N ILE A 238 -8.46 -9.41 -17.06
CA ILE A 238 -7.30 -10.18 -17.56
C ILE A 238 -7.40 -10.38 -19.07
N TYR A 239 -8.57 -10.80 -19.57
CA TYR A 239 -8.75 -11.04 -21.00
C TYR A 239 -8.42 -9.79 -21.81
N LEU A 240 -8.96 -8.63 -21.40
CA LEU A 240 -8.65 -7.36 -22.05
C LEU A 240 -7.17 -7.00 -21.91
N TYR A 241 -6.59 -7.17 -20.72
CA TYR A 241 -5.17 -6.90 -20.51
C TYR A 241 -4.30 -7.74 -21.43
N ASN A 242 -4.49 -9.06 -21.48
CA ASN A 242 -3.72 -9.97 -22.33
C ASN A 242 -3.95 -9.71 -23.83
N LYS A 243 -5.15 -9.28 -24.22
CA LYS A 243 -5.47 -8.94 -25.61
C LYS A 243 -4.69 -7.72 -26.11
N TYR A 244 -4.53 -6.70 -25.27
CA TYR A 244 -3.84 -5.45 -25.63
C TYR A 244 -2.38 -5.39 -25.17
N HIS A 245 -1.99 -6.29 -24.26
CA HIS A 245 -0.63 -6.46 -23.72
C HIS A 245 -0.27 -7.95 -23.67
N PRO A 246 -0.10 -8.63 -24.82
CA PRO A 246 0.28 -10.03 -24.85
C PRO A 246 1.63 -10.21 -24.14
N ILE A 247 1.61 -10.88 -22.98
CA ILE A 247 2.83 -11.12 -22.19
C ILE A 247 3.72 -12.10 -22.96
N THR A 248 4.85 -11.62 -23.47
CA THR A 248 5.92 -12.47 -24.04
C THR A 248 7.04 -12.73 -23.04
N TYR A 249 6.83 -12.81 -21.72
CA TYR A 249 7.98 -12.76 -20.81
C TYR A 249 7.92 -13.69 -19.59
N ASN A 250 8.93 -14.57 -19.54
CA ASN A 250 9.14 -15.66 -18.59
C ASN A 250 10.34 -15.30 -17.68
N TYR A 251 10.23 -14.23 -16.88
CA TYR A 251 11.32 -13.76 -15.99
C TYR A 251 11.05 -14.09 -14.52
N LYS A 252 12.08 -14.61 -13.83
CA LYS A 252 11.96 -15.25 -12.51
C LYS A 252 12.46 -14.37 -11.35
N TYR A 253 13.22 -13.30 -11.60
CA TYR A 253 13.86 -12.51 -10.54
C TYR A 253 13.70 -10.99 -10.72
N LEU A 254 13.34 -10.33 -9.61
CA LEU A 254 13.23 -8.88 -9.44
C LEU A 254 14.35 -8.45 -8.49
N TYR A 255 15.18 -7.46 -8.87
CA TYR A 255 16.10 -6.81 -7.93
C TYR A 255 15.98 -5.30 -8.03
N LEU A 256 15.94 -4.68 -6.85
CA LEU A 256 15.85 -3.24 -6.67
C LEU A 256 17.28 -2.70 -6.65
N THR A 257 17.63 -1.79 -7.55
CA THR A 257 18.86 -1.03 -7.38
C THR A 257 18.56 0.17 -6.52
N HIS A 258 19.29 0.33 -5.43
CA HIS A 258 19.17 1.48 -4.55
C HIS A 258 20.20 2.56 -4.93
N ASP A 259 19.89 3.85 -4.74
CA ASP A 259 20.93 4.87 -4.66
C ASP A 259 21.68 4.75 -3.33
N ASN A 260 22.73 5.57 -3.19
CA ASN A 260 23.51 5.70 -1.94
C ASN A 260 22.65 6.15 -0.73
N ASN A 261 21.37 6.49 -0.92
CA ASN A 261 20.43 6.89 0.11
C ASN A 261 19.36 5.82 0.39
N GLY A 262 19.47 4.62 -0.20
CA GLY A 262 18.53 3.52 -0.02
C GLY A 262 17.24 3.62 -0.84
N GLU A 263 17.10 4.61 -1.73
CA GLU A 263 15.93 4.73 -2.59
C GLU A 263 16.04 3.87 -3.84
N VAL A 264 14.95 3.17 -4.19
CA VAL A 264 14.88 2.37 -5.43
C VAL A 264 15.03 3.28 -6.65
N MET A 265 16.20 3.23 -7.28
CA MET A 265 16.57 3.98 -8.49
C MET A 265 16.06 3.34 -9.77
N SER A 266 16.13 2.01 -9.83
CA SER A 266 15.68 1.23 -10.97
C SER A 266 15.32 -0.17 -10.52
N ILE A 267 14.36 -0.76 -11.20
CA ILE A 267 13.98 -2.15 -11.00
C ILE A 267 14.63 -2.90 -12.16
N LYS A 268 15.55 -3.81 -11.84
CA LYS A 268 16.25 -4.62 -12.83
C LYS A 268 15.75 -6.05 -12.76
N TYR A 269 15.63 -6.68 -13.93
CA TYR A 269 15.07 -8.01 -14.09
C TYR A 269 16.14 -8.91 -14.72
N ALA A 270 16.27 -10.13 -14.22
CA ALA A 270 17.20 -11.12 -14.76
C ALA A 270 16.45 -12.29 -15.37
N ALA A 271 16.84 -12.65 -16.60
CA ALA A 271 16.53 -13.95 -17.20
C ALA A 271 17.21 -15.07 -16.42
N PRO A 272 16.71 -16.32 -16.51
CA PRO A 272 17.42 -17.45 -15.95
C PRO A 272 18.76 -17.62 -16.68
N GLN A 273 19.84 -17.43 -15.93
CA GLN A 273 21.25 -17.78 -16.20
C GLN A 273 22.12 -16.83 -17.07
N ASN A 274 23.31 -16.55 -16.50
CA ASN A 274 24.56 -16.09 -17.11
C ASN A 274 24.91 -14.60 -17.36
N SER A 275 24.39 -13.61 -16.62
CA SER A 275 24.97 -12.26 -16.77
C SER A 275 24.90 -11.29 -15.58
N LEU A 276 24.75 -11.74 -14.33
CA LEU A 276 24.75 -10.81 -13.19
C LEU A 276 26.14 -10.20 -12.88
N ALA A 277 27.24 -10.84 -13.29
CA ALA A 277 28.60 -10.31 -13.11
C ALA A 277 28.98 -9.20 -14.10
N ASN A 278 28.25 -9.04 -15.21
CA ASN A 278 28.62 -8.12 -16.29
C ASN A 278 27.86 -6.79 -16.28
N VAL A 279 26.87 -6.60 -15.40
CA VAL A 279 25.94 -5.47 -15.54
C VAL A 279 26.34 -4.25 -14.69
N CYS A 280 26.93 -4.39 -13.49
CA CYS A 280 27.40 -3.26 -12.68
C CYS A 280 28.42 -3.70 -11.59
N PRO A 281 29.72 -3.34 -11.66
CA PRO A 281 30.73 -3.73 -10.66
C PRO A 281 30.56 -3.04 -9.28
N ASN A 282 29.80 -1.94 -9.20
CA ASN A 282 29.78 -1.04 -8.04
C ASN A 282 28.38 -0.88 -7.41
N VAL A 283 27.49 -1.86 -7.55
CA VAL A 283 26.14 -1.81 -6.95
C VAL A 283 26.01 -2.97 -5.95
N GLU A 284 25.72 -2.65 -4.69
CA GLU A 284 25.30 -3.67 -3.71
C GLU A 284 24.01 -4.32 -4.19
N VAL A 285 24.09 -5.59 -4.56
CA VAL A 285 22.93 -6.41 -4.95
C VAL A 285 22.40 -7.08 -3.69
N SER A 286 21.32 -6.55 -3.13
CA SER A 286 20.59 -7.22 -2.04
C SER A 286 19.65 -8.27 -2.64
N TYR A 287 19.95 -9.54 -2.42
CA TYR A 287 19.10 -10.66 -2.84
C TYR A 287 17.89 -10.78 -1.90
N PHE A 288 16.70 -10.49 -2.39
CA PHE A 288 15.46 -10.92 -1.72
C PHE A 288 15.03 -12.28 -2.24
N ASP A 289 15.65 -13.34 -1.73
CA ASP A 289 15.14 -14.69 -1.91
C ASP A 289 13.97 -14.91 -0.93
N LYS A 290 12.77 -14.46 -1.32
CA LYS A 290 11.60 -14.44 -0.43
C LYS A 290 10.81 -15.76 -0.41
N TYR A 291 11.29 -16.84 -1.03
CA TYR A 291 10.67 -18.19 -1.00
C TYR A 291 11.70 -19.33 -1.15
N PRO A 292 12.07 -20.05 -0.08
CA PRO A 292 13.06 -21.13 -0.12
C PRO A 292 12.53 -22.47 -0.69
N ASP A 293 11.22 -22.63 -0.92
CA ASP A 293 10.61 -23.95 -1.13
C ASP A 293 10.62 -24.48 -2.57
N ARG A 294 11.40 -23.87 -3.48
CA ARG A 294 11.72 -24.48 -4.78
C ARG A 294 13.15 -24.12 -5.22
N ARG A 295 14.16 -24.63 -4.51
CA ARG A 295 15.52 -24.73 -5.08
C ARG A 295 15.57 -25.91 -6.06
N PRO A 296 16.05 -25.73 -7.31
CA PRO A 296 16.68 -26.82 -8.05
C PRO A 296 18.01 -27.18 -7.34
N PRO A 297 18.45 -28.45 -7.40
CA PRO A 297 19.65 -28.90 -6.69
C PRO A 297 20.90 -28.12 -7.15
N ASP A 298 21.78 -27.85 -6.20
CA ASP A 298 22.99 -27.03 -6.31
C ASP A 298 23.85 -27.36 -7.54
N PHE A 299 24.12 -26.34 -8.36
CA PHE A 299 25.28 -26.33 -9.27
C PHE A 299 26.44 -25.67 -8.52
N GLN A 300 27.30 -26.47 -7.90
CA GLN A 300 28.55 -25.99 -7.28
C GLN A 300 29.62 -25.74 -8.36
N ILE A 301 30.17 -24.53 -8.41
CA ILE A 301 31.53 -24.32 -8.90
C ILE A 301 32.47 -24.76 -7.78
N LYS A 302 33.19 -25.86 -8.01
CA LYS A 302 34.13 -26.49 -7.07
C LYS A 302 35.27 -25.55 -6.66
N ASN A 303 35.61 -25.56 -5.37
CA ASN A 303 37.00 -25.78 -4.97
C ASN A 303 37.12 -26.48 -3.60
N ARG A 304 37.66 -27.72 -3.65
CA ARG A 304 38.26 -28.62 -2.60
C ARG A 304 37.61 -28.59 -1.19
N ALA A 305 37.07 -29.70 -0.66
CA ALA A 305 37.79 -30.93 -0.29
C ALA A 305 36.83 -32.05 0.17
N ALA A 306 37.12 -33.29 -0.26
CA ALA A 306 36.76 -34.61 0.26
C ALA A 306 35.40 -34.86 0.96
N ARG A 307 34.53 -35.68 0.34
CA ARG A 307 34.18 -37.05 0.80
C ARG A 307 33.20 -37.73 -0.18
N ASN A 308 33.45 -39.02 -0.43
CA ASN A 308 32.64 -39.92 -1.25
C ASN A 308 31.29 -40.22 -0.58
N ASP A 309 30.19 -40.20 -1.33
CA ASP A 309 29.02 -41.04 -1.04
C ASP A 309 28.25 -41.37 -2.33
N SER A 310 28.09 -42.67 -2.57
CA SER A 310 27.61 -43.31 -3.80
C SER A 310 26.09 -43.54 -3.86
N SER A 311 25.31 -42.90 -2.98
CA SER A 311 23.85 -43.06 -2.88
C SER A 311 23.04 -42.01 -3.66
N ALA A 312 23.65 -40.89 -4.06
CA ALA A 312 22.98 -39.79 -4.75
C ALA A 312 22.77 -40.01 -6.27
N SER A 313 23.48 -40.95 -6.89
CA SER A 313 23.43 -41.18 -8.34
C SER A 313 22.20 -41.98 -8.80
N LEU A 314 21.61 -42.81 -7.93
CA LEU A 314 20.43 -43.63 -8.28
C LEU A 314 19.12 -42.81 -8.33
N GLY A 315 18.97 -41.80 -7.47
CA GLY A 315 17.76 -40.97 -7.41
C GLY A 315 17.60 -40.01 -8.59
N ALA A 316 18.72 -39.49 -9.10
CA ALA A 316 18.73 -38.59 -10.25
C ALA A 316 18.36 -39.30 -11.57
N SER A 317 18.72 -40.58 -11.72
CA SER A 317 18.40 -41.37 -12.92
C SER A 317 16.89 -41.62 -13.06
N ARG A 318 16.21 -41.95 -11.95
CA ARG A 318 14.75 -42.21 -11.95
C ARG A 318 13.91 -40.96 -12.21
N ALA A 319 14.37 -39.79 -11.74
CA ALA A 319 13.69 -38.53 -11.99
C ALA A 319 13.83 -38.06 -13.45
N ALA A 320 14.97 -38.35 -14.10
CA ALA A 320 15.19 -38.07 -15.51
C ALA A 320 14.33 -38.97 -16.42
N GLU A 321 14.21 -40.26 -16.09
CA GLU A 321 13.34 -41.20 -16.80
C GLU A 321 11.86 -40.81 -16.71
N ALA A 322 11.38 -40.43 -15.51
CA ALA A 322 9.99 -39.97 -15.33
C ALA A 322 9.69 -38.67 -16.10
N HIS A 323 10.68 -37.78 -16.24
CA HIS A 323 10.50 -36.54 -17.02
C HIS A 323 10.44 -36.82 -18.53
N ALA A 324 11.27 -37.74 -19.02
CA ALA A 324 11.25 -38.16 -20.43
C ALA A 324 9.93 -38.86 -20.80
N GLU A 325 9.40 -39.70 -19.92
CA GLU A 325 8.11 -40.38 -20.12
C GLU A 325 6.93 -39.39 -20.16
N LEU A 326 6.97 -38.34 -19.34
CA LEU A 326 5.97 -37.26 -19.37
C LEU A 326 6.02 -36.45 -20.67
N LEU A 327 7.22 -36.13 -21.18
CA LEU A 327 7.40 -35.43 -22.45
C LEU A 327 6.86 -36.23 -23.63
N GLN A 328 7.12 -37.55 -23.65
CA GLN A 328 6.61 -38.43 -24.70
C GLN A 328 5.08 -38.54 -24.65
N ARG A 329 4.48 -38.52 -23.45
CA ARG A 329 3.02 -38.49 -23.28
C ARG A 329 2.38 -37.18 -23.74
N THR A 330 3.05 -36.05 -23.52
CA THR A 330 2.57 -34.74 -24.00
C THR A 330 2.61 -34.66 -25.52
N GLU A 331 3.67 -35.16 -26.17
CA GLU A 331 3.75 -35.22 -27.63
C GLU A 331 2.67 -36.13 -28.25
N GLN A 332 2.39 -37.28 -27.63
CA GLN A 332 1.29 -38.17 -28.07
C GLN A 332 -0.10 -37.54 -27.91
N LEU A 333 -0.30 -36.75 -26.86
CA LEU A 333 -1.55 -36.01 -26.64
C LEU A 333 -1.72 -34.90 -27.69
N GLU A 334 -0.67 -34.14 -27.98
CA GLU A 334 -0.69 -33.10 -29.03
C GLU A 334 -0.99 -33.70 -30.41
N ALA A 335 -0.36 -34.83 -30.76
CA ALA A 335 -0.65 -35.54 -32.01
C ALA A 335 -2.10 -36.05 -32.08
N SER A 336 -2.65 -36.53 -30.95
CA SER A 336 -4.05 -36.99 -30.88
C SER A 336 -5.04 -35.83 -31.03
N VAL A 337 -4.74 -34.67 -30.45
CA VAL A 337 -5.56 -33.46 -30.59
C VAL A 337 -5.52 -32.94 -32.03
N ALA A 338 -4.36 -32.95 -32.68
CA ALA A 338 -4.24 -32.57 -34.08
C ALA A 338 -5.07 -33.49 -35.00
N SER A 339 -5.00 -34.81 -34.80
CA SER A 339 -5.82 -35.78 -35.57
C SER A 339 -7.33 -35.61 -35.33
N LEU A 340 -7.74 -35.27 -34.10
CA LEU A 340 -9.14 -34.98 -33.80
C LEU A 340 -9.61 -33.69 -34.48
N SER A 341 -8.75 -32.67 -34.56
CA SER A 341 -9.05 -31.43 -35.29
C SER A 341 -9.30 -31.71 -36.78
N GLU A 342 -8.41 -32.47 -37.44
CA GLU A 342 -8.59 -32.82 -38.85
C GLU A 342 -9.87 -33.62 -39.11
N LYS A 343 -10.19 -34.57 -38.22
CA LYS A 343 -11.44 -35.33 -38.30
C LYS A 343 -12.66 -34.43 -38.11
N MET A 344 -12.59 -33.44 -37.23
CA MET A 344 -13.67 -32.50 -37.00
C MET A 344 -13.89 -31.58 -38.22
N ASP A 345 -12.81 -31.14 -38.87
CA ASP A 345 -12.86 -30.36 -40.11
C ASP A 345 -13.42 -31.19 -41.29
N ALA A 346 -13.08 -32.47 -41.36
CA ALA A 346 -13.67 -33.41 -42.33
C ALA A 346 -15.18 -33.62 -42.11
N VAL A 347 -15.63 -33.69 -40.85
CA VAL A 347 -17.07 -33.79 -40.53
C VAL A 347 -17.79 -32.48 -40.87
N LEU A 348 -17.18 -31.33 -40.57
CA LEU A 348 -17.76 -30.02 -40.89
C LEU A 348 -17.92 -29.80 -42.40
N SER A 349 -16.93 -30.22 -43.20
CA SER A 349 -17.03 -30.16 -44.66
C SER A 349 -18.09 -31.10 -45.25
N LEU A 350 -18.28 -32.30 -44.67
CA LEU A 350 -19.37 -33.20 -45.06
C LEU A 350 -20.77 -32.66 -44.70
N LEU A 351 -20.89 -31.93 -43.59
CA LEU A 351 -22.13 -31.27 -43.19
C LEU A 351 -22.48 -30.08 -44.10
N GLN A 352 -21.48 -29.39 -44.65
CA GLN A 352 -21.67 -28.28 -45.60
C GLN A 352 -21.93 -28.74 -47.04
N ALA A 353 -21.69 -30.01 -47.36
CA ALA A 353 -21.86 -30.59 -48.71
C ALA A 353 -23.20 -31.32 -48.93
N LYS A 354 -24.12 -31.33 -47.95
CA LYS A 354 -25.50 -31.82 -48.16
C LYS A 354 -26.41 -30.66 -48.59
N PRO A 355 -27.14 -30.79 -49.72
CA PRO A 355 -28.09 -29.77 -50.19
C PRO A 355 -29.32 -29.61 -49.28
#